data_AF-A0A374TCR4-F1
#
_entry.id   AF-A0A374TCR4-F1
#
_cell.length_a   1.000
_cell.length_b   1.000
_cell.length_c   1.000
_cell.angle_alpha   90.00
_cell.angle_beta   90.00
_cell.angle_gamma   90.00
#
_symmetry.space_group_name_H-M   'P 1'
#
loop_
_entity.id
_entity.type
_entity.pdbx_description
1 polymer ?
#
loop_
_entity_poly.entity_id
_entity_poly.type
_entity_poly.pdbx_seq_one_letter_code
_entity_poly.pdbx_strand_id
1 'polypeptide(L)'
;FVTHISEHNSPYSRGTIHGVLMDALDCLKHLILDGKSVRFSDLGLFSIGMTSRGEVSKEKVTAASVLGVHLIVRNTKSWSNAELKKLTKIVAYDDYTTGAEDGGGTENTPSGGNTNQGAGGETNKDNGGTSQGGGGTSQGTGGGTDSGTDGGGDNVNF
;
A
#
# COMPACT_ATOMS: atom_id res chain seq x y z
N PHE A 1 18.37 20.32 2.45
CA PHE A 1 18.69 19.20 1.56
C PHE A 1 19.98 19.43 0.75
N VAL A 2 20.09 20.48 -0.06
CA VAL A 2 21.34 20.81 -0.80
C VAL A 2 22.58 20.88 0.11
N THR A 3 22.51 21.63 1.21
CA THR A 3 23.60 21.73 2.22
C THR A 3 24.00 20.35 2.74
N HIS A 4 23.01 19.53 3.08
CA HIS A 4 23.23 18.20 3.63
C HIS A 4 23.95 17.29 2.63
N ILE A 5 23.55 17.30 1.35
CA ILE A 5 24.24 16.53 0.31
C ILE A 5 25.68 17.04 0.13
N SER A 6 25.89 18.36 0.08
CA SER A 6 27.24 18.91 -0.09
C SER A 6 28.18 18.56 1.06
N GLU A 7 27.65 18.46 2.29
CA GLU A 7 28.44 18.12 3.48
C GLU A 7 28.57 16.60 3.69
N HIS A 8 27.72 15.79 3.06
CA HIS A 8 27.73 14.34 3.16
C HIS A 8 28.70 13.70 2.16
N ASN A 9 29.98 14.02 2.32
CA ASN A 9 31.09 13.43 1.57
C ASN A 9 30.94 13.55 0.03
N SER A 10 30.21 14.56 -0.44
CA SER A 10 30.00 14.80 -1.86
C SER A 10 31.19 15.56 -2.46
N PRO A 11 31.71 15.13 -3.63
CA PRO A 11 32.75 15.85 -4.34
C PRO A 11 32.23 17.11 -5.05
N TYR A 12 30.91 17.33 -5.07
CA TYR A 12 30.28 18.41 -5.83
C TYR A 12 30.03 19.65 -4.97
N SER A 13 30.25 20.81 -5.56
CA SER A 13 29.94 22.09 -4.90
C SER A 13 28.44 22.21 -4.62
N ARG A 14 28.10 23.01 -3.62
CA ARG A 14 26.71 23.37 -3.30
C ARG A 14 25.96 23.93 -4.53
N GLY A 15 26.64 24.75 -5.35
CA GLY A 15 26.06 25.33 -6.56
C GLY A 15 25.73 24.28 -7.62
N THR A 16 26.64 23.32 -7.84
CA THR A 16 26.43 22.21 -8.78
C THR A 16 25.23 21.35 -8.37
N ILE A 17 25.18 20.96 -7.09
CA ILE A 17 24.07 20.14 -6.55
C ILE A 17 22.74 20.89 -6.68
N HIS A 18 22.74 22.19 -6.37
CA HIS A 18 21.55 23.02 -6.50
C HIS A 18 21.05 23.06 -7.95
N GLY A 19 21.93 23.34 -8.92
CA GLY A 19 21.57 23.42 -10.33
C GLY A 19 20.92 22.12 -10.84
N VAL A 20 21.60 20.98 -10.60
CA VAL A 20 21.09 19.67 -11.03
C VAL A 20 19.74 19.34 -10.39
N LEU A 21 19.54 19.66 -9.10
CA LEU A 21 18.26 19.41 -8.44
C LEU A 21 17.13 20.30 -8.98
N MET A 22 17.42 21.55 -9.31
CA MET A 22 16.42 22.43 -9.93
C MET A 22 16.04 21.95 -11.34
N ASP A 23 17.03 21.57 -12.16
CA ASP A 23 16.78 21.02 -13.49
C ASP A 23 15.97 19.72 -13.43
N ALA A 24 16.27 18.85 -12.45
CA ALA A 24 15.52 17.62 -12.23
C ALA A 24 14.06 17.90 -11.83
N LEU A 25 13.80 18.92 -11.02
CA LEU A 25 12.45 19.34 -10.64
C LEU A 25 11.66 19.90 -11.83
N ASP A 26 12.30 20.74 -12.65
CA ASP A 26 11.66 21.29 -13.86
C ASP A 26 11.35 20.19 -14.89
N CYS A 27 12.27 19.25 -15.08
CA CYS A 27 12.05 18.09 -15.93
C CYS A 27 10.89 17.22 -15.40
N LEU A 28 10.86 16.95 -14.08
CA LEU A 28 9.77 16.21 -13.46
C LEU A 28 8.43 16.91 -13.70
N LYS A 29 8.36 18.23 -13.46
CA LYS A 29 7.14 19.03 -13.65
C LYS A 29 6.64 18.96 -15.09
N HIS A 30 7.52 19.11 -16.07
CA HIS A 30 7.15 18.97 -17.48
C HIS A 30 6.51 17.61 -17.75
N LEU A 31 7.18 16.53 -17.36
CA LEU A 31 6.74 15.18 -17.68
C LEU A 31 5.42 14.82 -17.00
N ILE A 32 5.21 15.20 -15.73
CA ILE A 32 3.95 14.87 -15.04
C ILE A 32 2.77 15.72 -15.54
N LEU A 33 3.02 16.95 -16.01
CA LEU A 33 1.97 17.78 -16.63
C LEU A 33 1.57 17.24 -18.01
N ASP A 34 2.47 16.55 -18.72
CA ASP A 34 2.16 15.75 -19.91
C ASP A 34 1.35 14.47 -19.59
N GLY A 35 1.03 14.21 -18.32
CA GLY A 35 0.33 13.00 -17.87
C GLY A 35 1.23 11.76 -17.78
N LYS A 36 2.55 11.91 -17.91
CA LYS A 36 3.48 10.77 -17.78
C LYS A 36 3.68 10.42 -16.31
N SER A 37 3.82 9.12 -16.05
CA SER A 37 4.32 8.64 -14.77
C SER A 37 5.84 8.60 -14.80
N VAL A 38 6.48 9.34 -13.90
CA VAL A 38 7.94 9.45 -13.81
C VAL A 38 8.43 8.63 -12.63
N ARG A 39 9.30 7.65 -12.89
CA ARG A 39 10.01 6.92 -11.84
C ARG A 39 11.29 7.70 -11.49
N PHE A 40 11.40 8.17 -10.25
CA PHE A 40 12.65 8.74 -9.76
C PHE A 40 13.44 7.67 -9.01
N SER A 41 14.16 6.86 -9.79
CA SER A 41 14.94 5.71 -9.29
C SER A 41 14.11 4.83 -8.33
N ASP A 42 14.70 4.43 -7.21
CA ASP A 42 14.07 3.66 -6.15
C ASP A 42 13.23 4.52 -5.19
N LEU A 43 13.26 5.85 -5.27
CA LEU A 43 12.51 6.69 -4.35
C LEU A 43 11.01 6.52 -4.53
N GLY A 44 10.50 6.69 -5.75
CA GLY A 44 9.07 6.68 -5.99
C GLY A 44 8.66 6.87 -7.44
N LEU A 45 7.37 6.65 -7.68
CA LEU A 45 6.69 6.99 -8.92
C LEU A 45 5.85 8.24 -8.70
N PHE A 46 6.10 9.25 -9.53
CA PHE A 46 5.46 10.55 -9.50
C PHE A 46 4.52 10.66 -10.70
N SER A 47 3.28 11.06 -10.47
CA SER A 47 2.29 11.26 -11.52
C SER A 47 1.27 12.30 -11.10
N ILE A 48 0.53 12.84 -12.07
CA ILE A 48 -0.59 13.75 -11.77
C ILE A 48 -1.88 12.95 -11.59
N GLY A 49 -2.62 13.27 -10.54
CA GLY A 49 -3.94 12.74 -10.23
C GLY A 49 -5.01 13.81 -10.44
N MET A 50 -6.19 13.38 -10.89
CA MET A 50 -7.35 14.25 -11.04
C MET A 50 -8.52 13.69 -10.24
N THR A 51 -9.18 14.54 -9.48
CA THR A 51 -10.44 14.24 -8.82
C THR A 51 -11.54 14.98 -9.57
N SER A 52 -12.59 14.30 -9.97
CA SER A 52 -13.73 14.89 -10.67
C SER A 52 -15.05 14.44 -10.03
N ARG A 53 -16.10 15.23 -10.23
CA ARG A 53 -17.47 14.79 -10.01
C ARG A 53 -18.01 14.16 -11.29
N GLY A 54 -18.82 13.12 -11.14
CA GLY A 54 -19.59 12.58 -12.26
C GLY A 54 -20.64 13.59 -12.73
N GLU A 55 -20.92 13.60 -14.03
CA GLU A 55 -22.00 14.37 -14.62
C GLU A 55 -23.07 13.43 -15.19
N VAL A 56 -24.31 13.91 -15.29
CA VAL A 56 -25.47 13.09 -15.68
C VAL A 56 -25.44 12.64 -17.15
N SER A 57 -24.62 13.26 -18.00
CA SER A 57 -24.41 12.83 -19.38
C SER A 57 -23.03 13.26 -19.88
N LYS A 58 -22.52 12.60 -20.93
CA LYS A 58 -21.19 12.86 -21.50
C LYS A 58 -21.05 14.32 -21.96
N GLU A 59 -22.10 14.88 -22.53
CA GLU A 59 -22.14 16.22 -23.11
C GLU A 59 -22.01 17.31 -22.04
N LYS A 60 -22.31 16.98 -20.78
CA LYS A 60 -22.20 17.88 -19.64
C LYS A 60 -20.86 17.80 -18.92
N VAL A 61 -20.00 16.87 -19.31
CA VAL A 61 -18.64 16.80 -18.78
C VAL A 61 -17.87 18.02 -19.28
N THR A 62 -17.44 18.86 -18.35
CA THR A 62 -16.67 20.07 -18.64
C THR A 62 -15.44 20.13 -17.74
N ALA A 63 -14.55 21.09 -18.01
CA ALA A 63 -13.42 21.37 -17.12
C ALA A 63 -13.89 21.68 -15.68
N ALA A 64 -15.08 22.29 -15.50
CA ALA A 64 -15.65 22.57 -14.19
C ALA A 64 -16.07 21.30 -13.42
N SER A 65 -16.17 20.15 -14.08
CA SER A 65 -16.40 18.86 -13.44
C SER A 65 -15.14 18.30 -12.77
N VAL A 66 -13.95 18.81 -13.12
CA VAL A 66 -12.69 18.51 -12.41
C VAL A 66 -12.67 19.34 -11.12
N LEU A 67 -12.63 18.66 -9.98
CA LEU A 67 -12.64 19.27 -8.64
C LEU A 67 -11.23 19.59 -8.15
N GLY A 68 -10.23 18.85 -8.60
CA GLY A 68 -8.86 19.06 -8.15
C GLY A 68 -7.85 18.30 -8.98
N VAL A 69 -6.64 18.85 -9.00
CA VAL A 69 -5.45 18.25 -9.61
C VAL A 69 -4.39 18.17 -8.52
N HIS A 70 -3.83 17.00 -8.28
CA HIS A 70 -2.88 16.75 -7.20
C HIS A 70 -1.72 15.87 -7.64
N LEU A 71 -0.58 15.99 -6.97
CA LEU A 71 0.55 15.09 -7.18
C LEU A 71 0.28 13.76 -6.46
N ILE A 72 0.51 12.66 -7.16
CA ILE A 72 0.52 11.32 -6.59
C ILE A 72 1.97 10.85 -6.53
N VAL A 73 2.40 10.42 -5.34
CA VAL A 73 3.70 9.79 -5.11
C VAL A 73 3.45 8.38 -4.59
N ARG A 74 3.92 7.37 -5.33
CA ARG A 74 3.81 5.96 -4.96
C ARG A 74 5.18 5.39 -4.63
N ASN A 75 5.25 4.65 -3.54
CA ASN A 75 6.47 3.98 -3.11
C ASN A 75 6.89 2.89 -4.11
N THR A 76 8.20 2.70 -4.24
CA THR A 76 8.76 1.54 -4.93
C THR A 76 8.82 0.33 -3.99
N LYS A 77 9.36 -0.79 -4.47
CA LYS A 77 9.60 -1.98 -3.64
C LYS A 77 10.63 -1.70 -2.54
N SER A 78 11.75 -1.06 -2.88
CA SER A 78 12.84 -0.73 -1.94
C SER A 78 12.40 0.28 -0.87
N TRP A 79 11.41 1.12 -1.18
CA TRP A 79 10.80 2.09 -0.27
C TRP A 79 9.39 1.69 0.15
N SER A 80 9.04 0.40 0.07
CA SER A 80 7.70 -0.06 0.44
C SER A 80 7.42 0.22 1.92
N ASN A 81 6.13 0.31 2.29
CA ASN A 81 5.76 0.52 3.69
C ASN A 81 6.33 -0.56 4.62
N ALA A 82 6.50 -1.79 4.12
CA ALA A 82 7.13 -2.87 4.88
C ALA A 82 8.62 -2.62 5.11
N GLU A 83 9.36 -2.20 4.09
CA GLU A 83 10.80 -1.88 4.23
C GLU A 83 11.02 -0.65 5.11
N LEU A 84 10.23 0.41 4.90
CA LEU A 84 10.29 1.60 5.74
C LEU A 84 10.03 1.27 7.22
N LYS A 85 9.05 0.40 7.51
CA LYS A 85 8.74 -0.02 8.87
C LYS A 85 9.92 -0.75 9.56
N LYS A 86 10.75 -1.49 8.81
CA LYS A 86 11.95 -2.16 9.35
C LYS A 86 13.06 -1.16 9.71
N LEU A 87 13.21 -0.11 8.90
CA LEU A 87 14.23 0.93 9.10
C LEU A 87 13.86 1.93 10.20
N THR A 88 12.56 2.09 10.47
CA THR A 88 12.08 2.96 11.54
C THR A 88 12.12 2.25 12.89
N LYS A 89 12.79 2.85 13.88
CA LYS A 89 12.62 2.44 15.28
C LYS A 89 11.29 3.00 15.79
N ILE A 90 10.24 2.19 15.78
CA ILE A 90 8.96 2.53 16.39
C ILE A 90 9.09 2.23 17.89
N VAL A 91 9.12 3.28 18.71
CA VAL A 91 9.10 3.18 20.17
C VAL A 91 7.66 3.46 20.62
N ALA A 92 7.12 2.65 21.52
CA ALA A 92 5.79 2.89 22.09
C ALA A 92 5.81 4.18 22.92
N TYR A 93 4.72 4.93 22.89
CA TYR A 93 4.63 6.22 23.60
C TYR A 93 4.79 6.05 25.12
N ASP A 94 4.47 4.86 25.62
CA ASP A 94 4.58 4.42 27.02
C ASP A 94 6.03 4.45 27.53
N ASP A 95 7.03 4.29 26.64
CA ASP A 95 8.46 4.35 27.01
C ASP A 95 8.96 5.80 27.20
N TYR A 96 8.19 6.82 26.81
CA TYR A 96 8.52 8.24 27.02
C TYR A 96 8.09 8.77 28.39
N THR A 97 7.44 7.98 29.24
CA THR A 97 7.14 8.36 30.63
C THR A 97 8.23 7.88 31.58
N THR A 98 9.48 8.24 31.34
CA THR A 98 10.54 8.15 32.37
C THR A 98 11.18 9.53 32.53
N GLY A 99 10.37 10.43 33.09
CA GLY A 99 10.75 11.82 33.35
C GLY A 99 9.87 12.44 34.43
N ALA A 100 9.56 11.66 35.47
CA ALA A 100 9.12 12.17 36.76
C ALA A 100 9.93 11.40 37.81
N GLU A 101 11.03 12.02 38.20
CA GLU A 101 11.78 11.77 39.43
C GLU A 101 10.85 11.58 40.64
N ASP A 102 10.88 10.41 41.30
CA ASP A 102 11.28 10.22 42.71
C ASP A 102 11.04 8.77 43.21
N GLY A 103 11.97 8.24 43.99
CA GLY A 103 11.69 7.27 45.07
C GLY A 103 11.46 5.78 44.77
N GLY A 104 12.56 5.01 44.75
CA GLY A 104 12.78 3.78 45.55
C GLY A 104 11.80 2.59 45.49
N GLY A 105 12.31 1.41 45.12
CA GLY A 105 11.61 0.14 45.38
C GLY A 105 12.29 -1.09 44.78
N THR A 106 12.84 -1.90 45.67
CA THR A 106 13.72 -3.07 45.54
C THR A 106 13.14 -4.27 44.75
N GLU A 107 14.03 -4.96 44.03
CA GLU A 107 14.07 -6.40 43.68
C GLU A 107 12.79 -7.18 43.31
N ASN A 108 12.81 -7.82 42.12
CA ASN A 108 12.80 -9.29 42.03
C ASN A 108 13.08 -9.79 40.60
N THR A 109 14.17 -10.55 40.45
CA THR A 109 14.57 -11.33 39.28
C THR A 109 13.80 -12.69 39.23
N PRO A 110 13.97 -13.57 38.21
CA PRO A 110 12.88 -14.28 37.55
C PRO A 110 12.77 -15.79 37.89
N SER A 111 11.56 -16.35 37.88
CA SER A 111 11.27 -17.80 37.87
C SER A 111 9.77 -17.95 37.62
N GLY A 112 9.19 -18.82 36.79
CA GLY A 112 9.56 -20.14 36.28
C GLY A 112 8.27 -20.98 36.31
N GLY A 113 7.90 -21.70 35.24
CA GLY A 113 6.72 -22.57 35.29
C GLY A 113 6.21 -23.08 33.93
N ASN A 114 6.61 -24.29 33.59
CA ASN A 114 6.31 -25.04 32.37
C ASN A 114 4.96 -25.82 32.50
N THR A 115 4.29 -26.06 31.36
CA THR A 115 3.35 -27.17 31.03
C THR A 115 2.21 -27.58 32.00
N ASN A 116 0.94 -27.49 31.56
CA ASN A 116 0.09 -28.67 31.27
C ASN A 116 -1.36 -28.35 30.85
N GLN A 117 -1.91 -29.33 30.13
CA GLN A 117 -3.24 -29.46 29.52
C GLN A 117 -4.42 -29.43 30.52
N GLY A 118 -5.57 -28.92 30.04
CA GLY A 118 -6.83 -29.67 30.01
C GLY A 118 -7.75 -29.67 31.24
N ALA A 119 -9.06 -29.68 30.96
CA ALA A 119 -10.24 -29.77 31.85
C ALA A 119 -10.59 -28.46 32.60
N GLY A 120 -11.81 -27.91 32.58
CA GLY A 120 -13.12 -28.43 32.19
C GLY A 120 -14.11 -28.22 33.35
N GLY A 121 -15.18 -27.45 33.12
CA GLY A 121 -16.47 -27.63 33.81
C GLY A 121 -17.25 -26.34 34.16
N GLU A 122 -18.32 -26.02 33.43
CA GLU A 122 -19.78 -26.27 33.71
C GLU A 122 -20.42 -25.14 34.55
N THR A 123 -21.42 -24.38 34.09
CA THR A 123 -22.86 -24.71 33.88
C THR A 123 -23.51 -23.44 33.25
N ASN A 124 -24.62 -23.39 32.51
CA ASN A 124 -25.92 -24.09 32.62
C ASN A 124 -26.80 -23.78 31.36
N LYS A 125 -27.49 -24.82 30.82
CA LYS A 125 -28.87 -24.93 30.24
C LYS A 125 -29.46 -23.83 29.31
N ASP A 126 -30.24 -24.07 28.26
CA ASP A 126 -31.14 -25.19 27.88
C ASP A 126 -31.61 -25.06 26.40
N ASN A 127 -32.12 -26.16 25.84
CA ASN A 127 -32.92 -26.37 24.60
C ASN A 127 -32.24 -26.15 23.23
N GLY A 128 -32.18 -27.08 22.27
CA GLY A 128 -32.99 -28.27 21.89
C GLY A 128 -33.34 -28.13 20.39
N GLY A 129 -33.19 -29.09 19.46
CA GLY A 129 -32.78 -30.49 19.46
C GLY A 129 -32.48 -30.99 18.02
N THR A 130 -31.89 -32.20 17.95
CA THR A 130 -31.97 -33.29 16.93
C THR A 130 -32.11 -32.93 15.43
N SER A 131 -31.12 -33.16 14.56
CA SER A 131 -30.64 -34.44 13.98
C SER A 131 -31.49 -35.01 12.84
N GLN A 132 -30.78 -35.49 11.80
CA GLN A 132 -31.18 -36.48 10.78
C GLN A 132 -32.00 -35.93 9.60
N GLY A 133 -31.69 -36.16 8.32
CA GLY A 133 -30.67 -36.95 7.63
C GLY A 133 -31.13 -37.19 6.18
N GLY A 134 -30.19 -37.47 5.27
CA GLY A 134 -30.42 -38.39 4.14
C GLY A 134 -30.91 -37.86 2.78
N GLY A 135 -30.15 -38.21 1.73
CA GLY A 135 -30.58 -38.52 0.35
C GLY A 135 -31.00 -37.33 -0.52
N GLY A 136 -30.60 -37.18 -1.79
CA GLY A 136 -30.05 -38.10 -2.79
C GLY A 136 -30.67 -37.74 -4.15
N THR A 137 -29.85 -37.74 -5.22
CA THR A 137 -30.23 -37.88 -6.66
C THR A 137 -31.13 -36.80 -7.29
N SER A 138 -31.08 -36.43 -8.57
CA SER A 138 -30.22 -36.67 -9.75
C SER A 138 -30.84 -35.85 -10.91
N GLN A 139 -30.03 -35.46 -11.90
CA GLN A 139 -30.39 -35.50 -13.35
C GLN A 139 -31.44 -34.47 -13.86
N GLY A 140 -31.23 -33.72 -14.95
CA GLY A 140 -30.14 -33.67 -15.92
C GLY A 140 -30.48 -32.74 -17.10
N THR A 141 -29.49 -32.64 -18.02
CA THR A 141 -29.62 -32.51 -19.49
C THR A 141 -30.21 -31.19 -20.06
N GLY A 142 -29.65 -30.51 -21.07
CA GLY A 142 -28.51 -30.72 -21.97
C GLY A 142 -28.60 -29.78 -23.19
N GLY A 143 -27.55 -29.77 -24.03
CA GLY A 143 -27.49 -29.18 -25.40
C GLY A 143 -26.79 -27.81 -25.46
N GLY A 144 -25.69 -27.56 -26.16
CA GLY A 144 -25.03 -28.26 -27.26
C GLY A 144 -25.33 -27.58 -28.59
N THR A 145 -24.46 -26.66 -29.05
CA THR A 145 -24.21 -26.46 -30.49
C THR A 145 -22.86 -25.79 -30.74
N ASP A 146 -22.06 -26.53 -31.49
CA ASP A 146 -20.81 -26.19 -32.16
C ASP A 146 -21.10 -25.30 -33.39
N SER A 147 -20.24 -24.31 -33.64
CA SER A 147 -19.94 -23.85 -35.00
C SER A 147 -18.61 -23.11 -34.99
N GLY A 148 -17.55 -23.83 -35.36
CA GLY A 148 -16.30 -23.23 -35.80
C GLY A 148 -16.45 -22.54 -37.17
N THR A 149 -15.61 -21.53 -37.40
CA THR A 149 -15.07 -21.23 -38.73
C THR A 149 -13.74 -20.50 -38.60
N ASP A 150 -12.73 -21.05 -39.26
CA ASP A 150 -11.38 -20.52 -39.48
C ASP A 150 -11.36 -19.19 -40.23
N GLY A 151 -10.27 -18.43 -40.07
CA GLY A 151 -9.86 -17.45 -41.08
C GLY A 151 -8.76 -16.48 -40.65
N GLY A 152 -7.51 -16.77 -41.05
CA GLY A 152 -6.32 -15.92 -41.32
C GLY A 152 -6.20 -14.55 -40.63
N GLY A 153 -5.11 -14.21 -39.93
CA GLY A 153 -3.73 -14.36 -40.37
C GLY A 153 -3.39 -13.29 -41.41
N ASP A 154 -2.93 -12.11 -40.99
CA ASP A 154 -2.03 -11.27 -41.79
C ASP A 154 -1.22 -10.31 -40.89
N ASN A 155 0.09 -10.53 -40.95
CA ASN A 155 1.16 -9.74 -40.36
C ASN A 155 1.64 -8.77 -41.44
N VAL A 156 1.47 -7.46 -41.24
CA VAL A 156 2.04 -6.44 -42.13
C VAL A 156 3.12 -5.67 -41.39
N ASN A 157 4.36 -6.03 -41.74
CA ASN A 157 5.59 -5.29 -41.46
C ASN A 157 5.84 -4.32 -42.62
N PHE A 158 5.98 -3.03 -42.31
CA PHE A 158 6.75 -2.06 -43.08
C PHE A 158 7.41 -1.08 -42.11
#